data_AF-A0A9N9B8V1-F1
#
_entry.id   AF-A0A9N9B8V1-F1
#
_cell.length_a   1.000
_cell.length_b   1.000
_cell.length_c   1.000
_cell.angle_alpha   90.00
_cell.angle_beta   90.00
_cell.angle_gamma   90.00
#
_symmetry.space_group_name_H-M   'P 1'
#
loop_
_entity.id
_entity.type
_entity.pdbx_description
1 polymer ?
#
loop_
_entity_poly.entity_id
_entity_poly.type
_entity_poly.pdbx_seq_one_letter_code
_entity_poly.pdbx_strand_id
1 'polypeptide(L)'
;MLKANNKKIDVNNLNLDRSYTLEEFEFINDQLKTRTLEIDGQPVNLFDFDKNGKLIPMSQSLYSREIVVAEIVRQLGEWNIWTKQNGCITLLQGGFDFDVGCGRMIRAPDIAYTSKEIHRSLNKKQNWSFRGEPFTPVFVDVVGEDFLPRFTLEIWKIEHAISQRESVSPEPTENNRNLD
;
A
#
# COMPACT_ATOMS: atom_id res chain seq x y z
N MET A 1 13.04 16.97 17.23
CA MET A 1 14.50 17.17 17.13
C MET A 1 15.11 15.91 16.52
N LEU A 2 15.48 15.96 15.24
CA LEU A 2 16.27 14.90 14.60
C LEU A 2 17.74 15.16 14.93
N LYS A 3 18.39 14.25 15.66
CA LYS A 3 19.83 14.30 15.90
C LYS A 3 20.55 13.78 14.64
N ALA A 4 21.63 14.48 14.29
CA ALA A 4 22.40 14.29 13.08
C ALA A 4 23.04 12.89 12.97
N ASN A 5 22.80 12.24 11.84
CA ASN A 5 23.77 11.35 11.22
C ASN A 5 23.98 11.86 9.79
N ASN A 6 25.09 12.57 9.56
CA ASN A 6 25.41 13.35 8.36
C ASN A 6 25.84 12.48 7.15
N LYS A 7 25.29 11.27 6.99
CA LYS A 7 25.25 10.68 5.65
C LYS A 7 24.12 11.37 4.91
N LYS A 8 24.47 12.41 4.15
CA LYS A 8 23.54 13.06 3.23
C LYS A 8 23.15 12.02 2.19
N ILE A 9 22.05 11.30 2.43
CA ILE A 9 21.54 10.30 1.51
C ILE A 9 21.22 11.02 0.22
N ASP A 10 21.86 10.58 -0.86
CA ASP A 10 21.47 10.98 -2.19
C ASP A 10 20.27 10.15 -2.61
N VAL A 11 19.08 10.72 -2.46
CA VAL A 11 17.81 10.06 -2.78
C VAL A 11 17.69 9.81 -4.30
N ASN A 12 18.42 10.53 -5.14
CA ASN A 12 18.41 10.30 -6.58
C ASN A 12 19.31 9.13 -7.00
N ASN A 13 20.14 8.62 -6.09
CA ASN A 13 21.09 7.54 -6.34
C ASN A 13 21.12 6.56 -5.15
N LEU A 14 19.96 5.98 -4.85
CA LEU A 14 19.81 5.00 -3.78
C LEU A 14 20.46 3.67 -4.18
N ASN A 15 21.25 3.10 -3.26
CA ASN A 15 21.81 1.76 -3.41
C ASN A 15 20.87 0.74 -2.76
N LEU A 16 20.04 0.06 -3.55
CA LEU A 16 19.09 -0.94 -3.05
C LEU A 16 19.78 -2.21 -2.49
N ASP A 17 21.07 -2.40 -2.77
CA ASP A 17 21.88 -3.50 -2.24
C ASP A 17 22.44 -3.24 -0.83
N ARG A 18 22.28 -2.03 -0.27
CA ARG A 18 22.64 -1.77 1.13
C ARG A 18 21.46 -1.90 2.08
N SER A 19 21.76 -2.10 3.36
CA SER A 19 20.78 -1.94 4.44
C SER A 19 20.71 -0.48 4.88
N TYR A 20 19.49 -0.01 5.12
CA TYR A 20 19.14 1.31 5.62
C TYR A 20 18.62 1.20 7.06
N THR A 21 18.83 2.24 7.85
CA THR A 21 18.16 2.34 9.16
C THR A 21 16.71 2.79 9.00
N LEU A 22 15.89 2.59 10.04
CA LEU A 22 14.53 3.12 10.07
C LEU A 22 14.49 4.64 9.85
N GLU A 23 15.43 5.39 10.43
CA GLU A 23 15.49 6.84 10.27
C GLU A 23 15.83 7.24 8.83
N GLU A 24 16.71 6.49 8.18
CA GLU A 24 17.02 6.68 6.77
C GLU A 24 15.82 6.35 5.87
N PHE A 25 15.08 5.28 6.18
CA PHE A 25 13.82 4.92 5.50
C PHE A 25 12.75 6.01 5.67
N GLU A 26 12.50 6.47 6.89
CA GLU A 26 11.54 7.55 7.18
C GLU A 26 11.92 8.82 6.43
N PHE A 27 13.21 9.16 6.41
CA PHE A 27 13.72 10.31 5.66
C PHE A 27 13.49 10.17 4.15
N ILE A 28 13.84 9.02 3.56
CA ILE A 28 13.67 8.78 2.11
C ILE A 28 12.19 8.90 1.74
N ASN A 29 11.29 8.17 2.43
CA ASN A 29 9.87 8.20 2.11
C ASN A 29 9.24 9.59 2.33
N ASP A 30 9.71 10.37 3.32
CA ASP A 30 9.25 11.75 3.48
C ASP A 30 9.63 12.63 2.28
N GLN A 31 10.83 12.44 1.73
CA GLN A 31 11.28 13.16 0.54
C GLN A 31 10.51 12.76 -0.74
N LEU A 32 9.90 11.59 -0.80
CA LEU A 32 9.16 11.11 -1.98
C LEU A 32 7.68 11.47 -1.96
N LYS A 33 7.17 12.08 -0.88
CA LYS A 33 5.79 12.61 -0.83
C LYS A 33 5.53 13.69 -1.89
N THR A 34 6.57 14.37 -2.36
CA THR A 34 6.46 15.52 -3.27
C THR A 34 7.19 15.32 -4.59
N ARG A 35 7.77 14.14 -4.83
CA ARG A 35 8.48 13.81 -6.08
C ARG A 35 8.50 12.32 -6.34
N THR A 36 8.75 11.98 -7.60
CA THR A 36 8.87 10.61 -8.11
C THR A 36 10.31 10.30 -8.47
N LEU A 37 10.81 9.13 -8.07
CA LEU A 37 12.05 8.55 -8.59
C LEU A 37 11.74 7.68 -9.79
N GLU A 38 12.74 7.45 -10.64
CA GLU A 38 12.68 6.46 -11.70
C GLU A 38 13.72 5.38 -11.39
N ILE A 39 13.28 4.13 -11.29
CA ILE A 39 14.14 2.96 -11.05
C ILE A 39 13.77 1.93 -12.11
N ASP A 40 14.75 1.50 -12.90
CA ASP A 40 14.55 0.57 -14.03
C ASP A 40 13.44 1.00 -15.01
N GLY A 41 13.32 2.32 -15.24
CA GLY A 41 12.29 2.89 -16.12
C GLY A 41 10.88 2.95 -15.51
N GLN A 42 10.73 2.63 -14.22
CA GLN A 42 9.44 2.66 -13.51
C GLN A 42 9.40 3.77 -12.47
N PRO A 43 8.27 4.49 -12.34
CA PRO A 43 8.12 5.52 -11.33
C PRO A 43 7.94 4.92 -9.94
N VAL A 44 8.71 5.41 -8.96
CA VAL A 44 8.70 4.97 -7.56
C VAL A 44 8.48 6.19 -6.66
N ASN A 45 7.37 6.18 -5.93
CA ASN A 45 6.97 7.27 -5.04
C ASN A 45 7.11 6.90 -3.56
N LEU A 46 7.28 5.61 -3.25
CA LEU A 46 7.39 5.08 -1.89
C LEU A 46 8.22 3.80 -1.90
N PHE A 47 8.79 3.48 -0.76
CA PHE A 47 9.41 2.18 -0.48
C PHE A 47 8.69 1.47 0.66
N ASP A 48 8.69 0.14 0.57
CA ASP A 48 8.54 -0.77 1.69
C ASP A 48 9.92 -1.00 2.36
N PHE A 49 9.91 -1.44 3.62
CA PHE A 49 11.11 -1.70 4.42
C PHE A 49 11.09 -3.14 4.96
N ASP A 50 12.06 -3.96 4.58
CA ASP A 50 12.13 -5.34 5.06
C ASP A 50 12.81 -5.47 6.42
N LYS A 51 12.74 -6.67 7.00
CA LYS A 51 13.38 -7.00 8.28
C LYS A 51 14.91 -6.90 8.31
N ASN A 52 15.56 -6.85 7.15
CA ASN A 52 17.00 -6.71 6.99
C ASN A 52 17.42 -5.26 6.69
N GLY A 53 16.46 -4.33 6.70
CA GLY A 53 16.66 -2.92 6.38
C GLY A 53 16.75 -2.62 4.89
N LYS A 54 16.29 -3.50 4.01
CA LYS A 54 16.24 -3.28 2.56
C LYS A 54 15.05 -2.41 2.19
N LEU A 55 15.30 -1.50 1.25
CA LEU A 55 14.26 -0.74 0.57
C LEU A 55 13.71 -1.56 -0.57
N ILE A 56 12.40 -1.77 -0.59
CA ILE A 56 11.70 -2.47 -1.67
C ILE A 56 10.86 -1.43 -2.41
N PRO A 57 11.14 -1.14 -3.70
CA PRO A 57 10.37 -0.16 -4.46
C PRO A 57 8.89 -0.55 -4.50
N MET A 58 8.01 0.40 -4.19
CA MET A 58 6.58 0.23 -4.39
C MET A 58 6.24 0.59 -5.83
N SER A 59 5.83 -0.41 -6.62
CA SER A 59 5.30 -0.18 -7.96
C SER A 59 4.04 0.66 -7.87
N GLN A 60 3.85 1.60 -8.80
CA GLN A 60 2.55 2.26 -8.91
C GLN A 60 1.46 1.25 -9.23
N SER A 61 0.34 1.38 -8.52
CA SER A 61 -0.84 0.56 -8.76
C SER A 61 -1.47 0.99 -10.09
N LEU A 62 -1.74 0.00 -10.96
CA LEU A 62 -2.42 0.26 -12.23
C LEU A 62 -3.86 0.68 -11.97
N TYR A 63 -4.40 1.58 -12.79
CA TYR A 63 -5.78 2.06 -12.65
C TYR A 63 -6.83 0.93 -12.53
N SER A 64 -6.68 -0.16 -13.30
CA SER A 64 -7.57 -1.32 -13.18
C SER A 64 -7.53 -1.99 -11.80
N ARG A 65 -6.34 -2.04 -11.18
CA ARG A 65 -6.16 -2.59 -9.84
C ARG A 65 -6.82 -1.70 -8.80
N GLU A 66 -6.77 -0.38 -8.97
CA GLU A 66 -7.49 0.56 -8.11
C GLU A 66 -9.01 0.39 -8.15
N ILE A 67 -9.59 0.04 -9.31
CA ILE A 67 -11.01 -0.29 -9.41
C ILE A 67 -11.35 -1.53 -8.57
N VAL A 68 -10.51 -2.58 -8.66
CA VAL A 68 -10.68 -3.80 -7.86
C VAL A 68 -10.59 -3.48 -6.37
N VAL A 69 -9.57 -2.73 -5.97
CA VAL A 69 -9.35 -2.32 -4.57
C VAL A 69 -10.56 -1.54 -4.04
N ALA A 70 -11.08 -0.58 -4.82
CA ALA A 70 -12.23 0.22 -4.43
C ALA A 70 -13.48 -0.64 -4.17
N GLU A 71 -13.74 -1.63 -5.02
CA GLU A 71 -14.90 -2.52 -4.86
C GLU A 71 -14.74 -3.47 -3.66
N ILE A 72 -13.54 -4.01 -3.42
CA ILE A 72 -13.26 -4.81 -2.23
C ILE A 72 -13.51 -3.98 -0.96
N VAL A 73 -13.04 -2.73 -0.94
CA VAL A 73 -13.18 -1.83 0.21
C VAL A 73 -14.64 -1.49 0.47
N ARG A 74 -15.43 -1.31 -0.60
CA ARG A 74 -16.88 -1.12 -0.50
C ARG A 74 -17.54 -2.31 0.20
N GLN A 75 -17.25 -3.53 -0.25
CA GLN A 75 -17.80 -4.77 0.33
C GLN A 75 -17.33 -4.98 1.78
N LEU A 76 -16.05 -4.71 2.06
CA LEU A 76 -15.48 -4.84 3.40
C LEU A 76 -16.07 -3.83 4.38
N GLY A 77 -16.30 -2.59 3.92
CA GLY A 77 -16.97 -1.55 4.68
C GLY A 77 -18.40 -1.93 5.05
N GLU A 78 -19.15 -2.46 4.08
CA GLU A 78 -20.49 -3.02 4.33
C GLU A 78 -20.43 -4.13 5.37
N TRP A 79 -19.58 -5.14 5.17
CA TRP A 79 -19.44 -6.24 6.13
C TRP A 79 -19.13 -5.74 7.54
N ASN A 80 -18.19 -4.81 7.71
CA ASN A 80 -17.78 -4.27 9.01
C ASN A 80 -18.95 -3.59 9.75
N ILE A 81 -19.83 -2.90 9.01
CA ILE A 81 -21.05 -2.27 9.54
C ILE A 81 -22.10 -3.34 9.89
N TRP A 82 -22.47 -4.19 8.92
CA TRP A 82 -23.54 -5.18 9.06
C TRP A 82 -23.28 -6.18 10.18
N THR A 83 -22.04 -6.61 10.33
CA THR A 83 -21.62 -7.57 11.35
C THR A 83 -21.20 -6.91 12.67
N LYS A 84 -21.23 -5.57 12.74
CA LYS A 84 -20.88 -4.77 13.94
C LYS A 84 -19.48 -5.07 14.48
N GLN A 85 -18.54 -5.43 13.60
CA GLN A 85 -17.15 -5.70 14.02
C GLN A 85 -16.49 -4.41 14.50
N ASN A 86 -16.87 -3.25 13.95
CA ASN A 86 -16.38 -1.93 14.35
C ASN A 86 -14.83 -1.83 14.31
N GLY A 87 -14.21 -2.57 13.38
CA GLY A 87 -12.79 -2.44 13.09
C GLY A 87 -12.52 -1.28 12.14
N CYS A 88 -11.25 -1.11 11.79
CA CYS A 88 -10.78 -0.06 10.88
C CYS A 88 -10.31 -0.67 9.57
N ILE A 89 -10.69 -0.04 8.46
CA ILE A 89 -10.24 -0.38 7.12
C ILE A 89 -9.33 0.75 6.66
N THR A 90 -8.16 0.42 6.15
CA THR A 90 -7.17 1.37 5.62
C THR A 90 -6.78 0.99 4.20
N LEU A 91 -6.54 2.01 3.39
CA LEU A 91 -6.11 1.89 2.00
C LEU A 91 -4.62 2.15 1.86
N LEU A 92 -4.09 1.78 0.69
CA LEU A 92 -2.84 2.22 0.07
C LEU A 92 -2.32 3.51 0.71
N GLN A 93 -1.12 3.41 1.29
CA GLN A 93 -0.30 4.47 1.91
C GLN A 93 -0.28 4.52 3.45
N GLY A 94 -1.11 3.74 4.15
CA GLY A 94 -0.86 3.41 5.56
C GLY A 94 0.22 2.34 5.65
N GLY A 95 1.50 2.72 5.77
CA GLY A 95 2.53 1.72 6.09
C GLY A 95 2.20 1.06 7.42
N PHE A 96 2.28 -0.26 7.48
CA PHE A 96 2.11 -1.06 8.69
C PHE A 96 3.44 -1.62 9.11
N ASP A 97 3.74 -1.48 10.40
CA ASP A 97 4.92 -2.08 11.01
C ASP A 97 4.60 -3.50 11.45
N PHE A 98 4.84 -4.49 10.60
CA PHE A 98 4.60 -5.90 10.86
C PHE A 98 5.64 -6.47 11.82
N ASP A 99 5.18 -7.29 12.77
CA ASP A 99 6.05 -8.17 13.56
C ASP A 99 6.34 -9.43 12.75
N VAL A 100 7.58 -9.58 12.28
CA VAL A 100 8.02 -10.75 11.49
C VAL A 100 9.21 -11.42 12.19
N GLY A 101 8.97 -11.90 13.41
CA GLY A 101 9.91 -12.74 14.16
C GLY A 101 11.19 -12.01 14.53
N CYS A 102 11.22 -11.40 15.71
CA CYS A 102 12.35 -10.62 16.25
C CYS A 102 12.81 -9.45 15.37
N GLY A 103 12.06 -9.08 14.33
CA GLY A 103 12.39 -8.05 13.37
C GLY A 103 11.14 -7.35 12.86
N ARG A 104 11.30 -6.08 12.50
CA ARG A 104 10.22 -5.24 12.01
C ARG A 104 10.18 -5.22 10.50
N MET A 105 9.01 -5.16 9.90
CA MET A 105 8.85 -5.07 8.46
C MET A 105 7.77 -4.05 8.13
N ILE A 106 8.11 -2.95 7.46
CA ILE A 106 7.13 -1.92 7.11
C ILE A 106 6.63 -2.18 5.70
N ARG A 107 5.35 -2.54 5.56
CA ARG A 107 4.69 -2.73 4.26
C ARG A 107 3.45 -1.85 4.17
N ALA A 108 3.19 -1.28 3.00
CA ALA A 108 1.88 -0.68 2.72
C ALA A 108 1.09 -1.63 1.81
N PRO A 109 0.22 -2.49 2.38
CA PRO A 109 -0.69 -3.29 1.57
C PRO A 109 -1.75 -2.41 0.92
N ASP A 110 -2.37 -2.90 -0.16
CA ASP A 110 -3.38 -2.09 -0.83
C ASP A 110 -4.63 -1.91 0.03
N ILE A 111 -4.95 -2.95 0.81
CA ILE A 111 -6.05 -3.01 1.74
C ILE A 111 -5.57 -3.68 3.03
N ALA A 112 -5.92 -3.09 4.16
CA ALA A 112 -5.79 -3.75 5.45
C ALA A 112 -7.03 -3.57 6.33
N TYR A 113 -7.36 -4.63 7.07
CA TYR A 113 -8.36 -4.58 8.13
C TYR A 113 -7.70 -4.77 9.49
N THR A 114 -7.89 -3.81 10.39
CA THR A 114 -7.47 -3.90 11.79
C THR A 114 -8.71 -4.09 12.66
N SER A 115 -8.73 -5.14 13.49
CA SER A 115 -9.86 -5.37 14.40
C SER A 115 -10.01 -4.23 15.41
N LYS A 116 -11.21 -4.10 15.97
CA LYS A 116 -11.51 -3.13 17.02
C LYS A 116 -10.58 -3.28 18.24
N GLU A 117 -10.28 -4.52 18.62
CA GLU A 117 -9.43 -4.85 19.77
C GLU A 117 -8.01 -4.33 19.54
N ILE A 118 -7.43 -4.64 18.37
CA ILE A 118 -6.10 -4.18 18.00
C ILE A 118 -6.10 -2.66 17.92
N HIS A 119 -7.03 -2.07 17.16
CA HIS A 119 -7.13 -0.61 17.00
C HIS A 119 -7.18 0.14 18.34
N ARG A 120 -7.96 -0.35 19.31
CA ARG A 120 -8.07 0.26 20.65
C ARG A 120 -6.83 0.09 21.51
N SER A 121 -6.01 -0.92 21.22
CA SER A 121 -4.75 -1.15 21.94
C SER A 121 -3.59 -0.29 21.43
N LEU A 122 -3.70 0.27 20.22
CA LEU A 122 -2.63 1.04 19.60
C LEU A 122 -2.35 2.34 20.34
N ASN A 123 -1.07 2.55 20.68
CA ASN A 123 -0.62 3.79 21.29
C ASN A 123 -0.32 4.88 20.23
N LYS A 124 -0.05 6.11 20.68
CA LYS A 124 0.25 7.24 19.77
C LYS A 124 1.45 6.99 18.86
N LYS A 125 2.49 6.31 19.33
CA LYS A 125 3.66 6.02 18.50
C LYS A 125 3.30 5.05 17.39
N GLN A 126 2.53 4.00 17.67
CA GLN A 126 2.06 3.03 16.66
C GLN A 126 1.08 3.66 15.65
N ASN A 127 0.22 4.58 16.09
CA ASN A 127 -0.75 5.24 15.21
C ASN A 127 -0.14 6.31 14.29
N TRP A 128 0.91 7.00 14.74
CA TRP A 128 1.41 8.22 14.08
C TRP A 128 2.87 8.12 13.64
N SER A 129 3.53 6.99 13.84
CA SER A 129 4.91 6.78 13.43
C SER A 129 5.25 5.30 13.31
N PHE A 130 6.41 5.01 12.75
CA PHE A 130 7.00 3.68 12.80
C PHE A 130 7.82 3.47 14.08
N ARG A 131 7.62 4.24 15.16
CA ARG A 131 8.50 4.17 16.35
C ARG A 131 7.85 3.52 17.57
N GLY A 132 6.68 2.89 17.38
CA GLY A 132 6.04 2.03 18.37
C GLY A 132 6.42 0.57 18.19
N GLU A 133 5.86 -0.31 19.01
CA GLU A 133 5.97 -1.76 18.79
C GLU A 133 5.23 -2.16 17.51
N PRO A 134 5.77 -3.09 16.72
CA PRO A 134 5.09 -3.62 15.55
C PRO A 134 3.73 -4.25 15.89
N PHE A 135 2.79 -4.24 14.95
CA PHE A 135 1.54 -4.98 15.03
C PHE A 135 1.10 -5.43 13.65
N THR A 136 0.41 -6.57 13.61
CA THR A 136 -0.08 -7.17 12.36
C THR A 136 -1.60 -6.98 12.26
N PRO A 137 -2.11 -6.29 11.23
CA PRO A 137 -3.53 -6.29 10.90
C PRO A 137 -4.08 -7.69 10.65
N VAL A 138 -5.40 -7.88 10.75
CA VAL A 138 -6.06 -9.18 10.61
C VAL A 138 -6.20 -9.59 9.13
N PHE A 139 -6.18 -8.63 8.20
CA PHE A 139 -6.23 -8.88 6.76
C PHE A 139 -5.28 -7.93 6.03
N VAL A 140 -4.57 -8.46 5.03
CA VAL A 140 -3.56 -7.80 4.20
C VAL A 140 -3.63 -8.41 2.78
N ASP A 141 -3.43 -7.58 1.75
CA ASP A 141 -4.08 -7.66 0.43
C ASP A 141 -3.90 -8.89 -0.52
N VAL A 142 -4.97 -9.07 -1.32
CA VAL A 142 -5.28 -9.79 -2.59
C VAL A 142 -4.40 -10.99 -3.03
N VAL A 143 -4.70 -12.17 -2.51
CA VAL A 143 -5.30 -13.34 -3.20
C VAL A 143 -5.85 -14.21 -2.07
N GLY A 144 -7.15 -14.46 -2.09
CA GLY A 144 -7.92 -14.80 -0.89
C GLY A 144 -7.51 -16.06 -0.15
N GLU A 145 -6.65 -15.94 0.87
CA GLU A 145 -6.47 -16.92 1.93
C GLU A 145 -6.14 -16.22 3.25
N ASP A 146 -7.12 -15.47 3.79
CA ASP A 146 -7.33 -15.33 5.24
C ASP A 146 -8.72 -14.72 5.45
N PHE A 147 -9.69 -15.59 5.75
CA PHE A 147 -11.10 -15.21 5.77
C PHE A 147 -11.45 -14.53 7.10
N LEU A 148 -11.74 -13.23 7.03
CA LEU A 148 -12.49 -12.56 8.07
C LEU A 148 -13.78 -13.34 8.34
N PRO A 149 -14.16 -13.58 9.61
CA PRO A 149 -15.28 -14.44 9.92
C PRO A 149 -16.56 -13.93 9.26
N ARG A 150 -17.16 -14.78 8.42
CA ARG A 150 -18.40 -14.48 7.67
C ARG A 150 -18.27 -13.33 6.67
N PHE A 151 -17.05 -12.99 6.24
CA PHE A 151 -16.84 -12.16 5.07
C PHE A 151 -16.82 -13.07 3.83
N THR A 152 -17.53 -12.66 2.79
CA THR A 152 -17.51 -13.34 1.49
C THR A 152 -17.34 -12.27 0.44
N LEU A 153 -16.27 -12.39 -0.35
CA LEU A 153 -16.00 -11.48 -1.44
C LEU A 153 -16.87 -11.85 -2.64
N GLU A 154 -17.72 -10.94 -3.07
CA GLU A 154 -18.58 -11.11 -4.23
C GLU A 154 -17.80 -10.74 -5.50
N ILE A 155 -17.12 -11.74 -6.07
CA ILE A 155 -16.26 -11.59 -7.27
C ILE A 155 -17.02 -11.00 -8.46
N TRP A 156 -18.28 -11.37 -8.65
CA TRP A 156 -19.10 -10.86 -9.77
C TRP A 156 -19.27 -9.33 -9.73
N LYS A 157 -19.24 -8.70 -8.55
CA LYS A 157 -19.30 -7.22 -8.43
C LYS A 157 -17.99 -6.57 -8.86
N ILE A 158 -16.86 -7.26 -8.63
CA ILE A 158 -15.55 -6.83 -9.13
C ILE A 158 -15.52 -6.92 -10.65
N GLU A 159 -15.92 -8.05 -11.21
CA GLU A 159 -16.01 -8.26 -12.66
C GLU A 159 -16.91 -7.22 -13.32
N HIS A 160 -18.08 -6.95 -12.72
CA HIS A 160 -18.99 -5.90 -13.19
C HIS A 160 -18.34 -4.50 -13.12
N ALA A 161 -17.61 -4.17 -12.06
CA ALA A 161 -16.93 -2.89 -11.94
C ALA A 161 -15.86 -2.70 -13.03
N ILE A 162 -15.15 -3.76 -13.39
CA ILE A 162 -14.15 -3.75 -14.48
C ILE A 162 -14.85 -3.65 -15.85
N SER A 163 -15.93 -4.40 -16.08
CA SER A 163 -16.61 -4.47 -17.38
C SER A 163 -17.26 -3.14 -17.81
N GLN A 164 -17.63 -2.28 -16.86
CA GLN A 164 -18.12 -0.92 -17.15
C GLN A 164 -17.07 -0.03 -17.84
N ARG A 165 -15.79 -0.44 -17.88
CA ARG A 165 -14.74 0.22 -18.67
C ARG A 165 -14.78 -0.19 -20.14
N GLU A 166 -15.03 -1.46 -20.42
CA GLU A 166 -14.94 -2.04 -21.77
C GLU A 166 -16.05 -1.54 -22.69
N SER A 167 -17.15 -1.04 -22.12
CA SER A 167 -18.26 -0.42 -22.85
C SER A 167 -17.98 1.00 -23.36
N VAL A 168 -16.81 1.60 -23.03
CA VAL A 168 -16.44 2.97 -23.45
C VAL A 168 -15.01 3.02 -24.02
N SER A 169 -14.80 2.47 -25.23
CA SER A 169 -13.76 2.97 -26.15
C SER A 169 -13.97 2.40 -27.57
N PRO A 170 -14.45 3.19 -28.56
CA PRO A 170 -14.08 2.91 -29.94
C PRO A 170 -12.60 3.27 -30.10
N GLU A 171 -11.81 2.37 -30.69
CA GLU A 171 -10.42 2.67 -31.07
C GLU A 171 -10.36 4.00 -31.85
N PRO A 172 -9.35 4.84 -31.63
CA PRO A 172 -9.14 5.98 -32.51
C PRO A 172 -8.82 5.43 -33.89
N THR A 173 -9.80 5.47 -34.80
CA THR A 173 -9.58 5.20 -36.23
C THR A 173 -8.40 6.05 -36.68
N GLU A 174 -7.29 5.41 -37.02
CA GLU A 174 -6.21 6.01 -37.80
C GLU A 174 -6.82 6.48 -39.12
N ASN A 175 -7.23 7.75 -39.15
CA ASN A 175 -7.55 8.41 -40.40
C ASN A 175 -6.24 8.58 -41.17
N ASN A 176 -5.97 7.63 -42.04
CA ASN A 176 -5.07 7.72 -43.18
C ASN A 176 -5.23 9.09 -43.85
N ARG A 177 -4.31 10.01 -43.55
CA ARG A 177 -3.98 11.13 -44.43
C ARG A 177 -2.72 10.77 -45.20
N ASN A 178 -2.88 9.82 -46.12
CA ASN A 178 -2.12 9.79 -47.37
C ASN A 178 -3.05 10.38 -48.43
N LEU A 179 -2.86 11.64 -48.75
CA LEU A 179 -3.25 12.25 -50.01
C LEU A 179 -2.17 13.29 -50.32
N ASP A 180 -1.32 12.89 -51.27
CA ASP A 180 -0.53 13.66 -52.26
C ASP A 180 0.15 14.98 -51.87
#